data_AF-A0A067FP66-F1
#
_entry.id   AF-A0A067FP66-F1
#
_cell.length_a   1.000
_cell.length_b   1.000
_cell.length_c   1.000
_cell.angle_alpha   90.00
_cell.angle_beta   90.00
_cell.angle_gamma   90.00
#
_symmetry.space_group_name_H-M   'P 1'
#
loop_
_entity.id
_entity.type
_entity.pdbx_description
1 polymer ?
#
loop_
_entity_poly.entity_id
_entity_poly.type
_entity_poly.pdbx_seq_one_letter_code
_entity_poly.pdbx_strand_id
1 'polypeptide(L)'
;MKNPLSNTDLFKLSALLFVSFTFFYLGKRWSDGNQRILFFSSYTSSRTSQQNGYVSLSPNLNKSFDISSLISQNQSLASPYIVPSPAPVDPLPPPPPPPPPERFGIVNEDGTMSDDFEIGEYDPDLVETEWNGDRNGTEATKSFKITRYEMCPGSMREYIPCLDNVEAIKQLKSTDKGERFERHCPLNGTGLNCLVPAPKGYKTPIPWPRSRNEVWYNNVPHSRLVEDKGGQNWISKEKDKFKFPGGGTQFIHGADQYLDQIAKMVPDITWGHHIRVVMDAGCGVASFGAYLLPRNVITMSIAPKDVHENQIQFALERGAPAMVAAFATRRLPYPSQAFDLIHCSRCRINWTRDDGILLLEVNRMLRAGGYFAWAAQPVYKHEEAQEEHWKEMLDLTTRLCWELVKKEGYIAIWKKPTNNSCYLNREAGTIPPLCDPDDNPDNV
;
A
#
# COMPACT_ATOMS: atom_id res chain seq x y z
N MET A 1 -30.41 21.52 69.89
CA MET A 1 -29.14 20.95 70.41
C MET A 1 -28.50 20.14 69.28
N LYS A 2 -27.46 20.66 68.63
CA LYS A 2 -26.69 19.92 67.61
C LYS A 2 -25.50 19.29 68.32
N ASN A 3 -25.39 17.96 68.28
CA ASN A 3 -24.27 17.24 68.88
C ASN A 3 -22.95 17.68 68.20
N PRO A 4 -21.91 18.01 68.97
CA PRO A 4 -20.60 18.27 68.39
C PRO A 4 -20.06 16.98 67.76
N LEU A 5 -19.48 17.10 66.55
CA LEU A 5 -18.82 16.00 65.86
C LEU A 5 -17.83 15.33 66.80
N SER A 6 -17.86 13.99 66.89
CA SER A 6 -16.91 13.27 67.72
C SER A 6 -15.48 13.46 67.17
N ASN A 7 -14.47 13.43 68.03
CA ASN A 7 -13.06 13.52 67.60
C ASN A 7 -12.72 12.48 66.50
N THR A 8 -13.38 11.33 66.53
CA THR A 8 -13.30 10.28 65.51
C THR A 8 -13.83 10.71 64.14
N ASP A 9 -14.90 11.50 64.09
CA ASP A 9 -15.48 11.97 62.83
C ASP A 9 -14.63 13.07 62.20
N LEU A 10 -14.05 13.94 63.04
CA LEU A 10 -13.10 14.97 62.63
C LEU A 10 -11.81 14.35 62.06
N PHE A 11 -11.34 13.24 62.66
CA PHE A 11 -10.18 12.51 62.15
C PHE A 11 -10.47 11.83 60.80
N LYS A 12 -11.66 11.25 60.63
CA LYS A 12 -12.09 10.64 59.35
C LYS A 12 -12.22 11.68 58.24
N LEU A 13 -12.79 12.85 58.54
CA LEU A 13 -12.88 13.97 57.58
C LEU A 13 -11.51 14.50 57.20
N SER A 14 -10.61 14.64 58.17
CA SER A 14 -9.23 15.06 57.90
C SER A 14 -8.47 14.04 57.05
N ALA A 15 -8.62 12.74 57.33
CA ALA A 15 -8.03 11.67 56.53
C ALA A 15 -8.57 11.64 55.09
N LEU A 16 -9.89 11.81 54.91
CA LEU A 16 -10.51 11.89 53.57
C LEU A 16 -10.03 13.10 52.78
N LEU A 17 -9.91 14.27 53.43
CA LEU A 17 -9.36 15.47 52.80
C LEU A 17 -7.88 15.27 52.45
N PHE A 18 -7.09 14.64 53.31
CA PHE A 18 -5.68 14.36 53.04
C PHE A 18 -5.50 13.39 51.88
N VAL A 19 -6.33 12.34 51.80
CA VAL A 19 -6.35 11.36 50.69
C VAL A 19 -6.79 12.05 49.40
N SER A 20 -7.83 12.88 49.43
CA SER A 20 -8.28 13.63 48.26
C SER A 20 -7.22 14.63 47.77
N PHE A 21 -6.55 15.33 48.69
CA PHE A 21 -5.47 16.26 48.37
C PHE A 21 -4.23 15.53 47.82
N THR A 22 -3.90 14.35 48.35
CA THR A 22 -2.80 13.53 47.80
C THR A 22 -3.15 12.99 46.42
N PHE A 23 -4.37 12.48 46.17
CA PHE A 23 -4.78 12.06 44.82
C PHE A 23 -4.82 13.22 43.84
N PHE A 24 -5.28 14.40 44.25
CA PHE A 24 -5.27 15.59 43.40
C PHE A 24 -3.84 16.05 43.09
N TYR A 25 -2.93 15.99 44.05
CA TYR A 25 -1.54 16.44 43.87
C TYR A 25 -0.66 15.40 43.13
N LEU A 26 -0.89 14.10 43.37
CA LEU A 26 -0.27 13.00 42.60
C LEU A 26 -0.83 12.96 41.18
N GLY A 27 -2.14 13.14 40.99
CA GLY A 27 -2.76 13.25 39.67
C GLY A 27 -2.28 14.48 38.89
N LYS A 28 -2.11 15.62 39.57
CA LYS A 28 -1.54 16.84 38.96
C LYS A 28 -0.05 16.69 38.62
N ARG A 29 0.75 16.03 39.47
CA ARG A 29 2.16 15.71 39.15
C ARG A 29 2.32 14.65 38.05
N TRP A 30 1.33 13.80 37.83
CA TRP A 30 1.33 12.88 36.68
C TRP A 30 0.78 13.52 35.39
N SER A 31 0.01 14.60 35.51
CA SER A 31 -0.55 15.36 34.37
C SER A 31 0.40 16.40 33.79
N ASP A 32 1.51 16.73 34.46
CA ASP A 32 2.50 17.73 34.01
C ASP A 32 3.59 17.15 33.08
N GLY A 33 3.42 15.90 32.64
CA GLY A 33 4.16 15.39 31.48
C GLY A 33 3.56 15.97 30.21
N ASN A 34 4.19 17.00 29.64
CA ASN A 34 3.85 17.55 28.33
C ASN A 34 3.48 16.42 27.35
N GLN A 35 2.19 16.30 27.01
CA GLN A 35 1.72 15.41 25.95
C GLN A 35 2.29 15.92 24.62
N ARG A 36 3.37 15.29 24.15
CA ARG A 36 3.99 15.63 22.87
C ARG A 36 3.91 14.43 21.94
N ILE A 37 2.97 14.48 21.01
CA ILE A 37 3.12 13.75 19.75
C ILE A 37 3.69 14.72 18.74
N LEU A 38 4.77 14.30 18.09
CA LEU A 38 5.30 14.99 16.94
C LEU A 38 4.78 14.28 15.68
N PHE A 39 3.67 14.77 15.09
CA PHE A 39 3.26 14.32 13.74
C PHE A 39 4.20 14.82 12.64
N PHE A 40 5.06 15.76 13.00
CA PHE A 40 6.11 16.32 12.18
C PHE A 40 7.39 16.25 13.01
N SER A 41 8.32 15.38 12.60
CA SER A 41 9.68 15.39 13.13
C SER A 41 10.57 16.11 12.12
N SER A 42 11.09 17.28 12.50
CA SER A 42 12.31 17.80 11.91
C SER A 42 13.47 17.23 12.71
N TYR A 43 14.01 16.07 12.30
CA TYR A 43 15.29 15.61 12.84
C TYR A 43 16.41 16.55 12.35
N THR A 44 16.64 17.64 13.06
CA THR A 44 17.98 18.24 13.17
C THR A 44 18.59 17.70 14.44
N SER A 45 19.24 16.54 14.33
CA SER A 45 19.96 15.95 15.45
C SER A 45 21.25 16.72 15.68
N SER A 46 21.23 17.64 16.65
CA SER A 46 22.46 18.08 17.32
C SER A 46 22.72 17.16 18.51
N ARG A 47 23.86 16.45 18.47
CA ARG A 47 24.50 15.59 19.49
C ARG A 47 24.31 14.07 19.35
N THR A 48 25.27 13.48 18.63
CA THR A 48 26.09 12.32 19.00
C THR A 48 25.52 11.34 20.04
N SER A 49 24.91 10.25 19.56
CA SER A 49 25.22 8.87 19.96
C SER A 49 24.73 7.93 18.86
N GLN A 50 25.62 7.08 18.36
CA GLN A 50 25.42 6.17 17.23
C GLN A 50 24.27 5.18 17.44
N GLN A 51 23.21 5.31 16.64
CA GLN A 51 22.47 4.16 16.11
C GLN A 51 22.13 4.47 14.65
N ASN A 52 22.81 3.79 13.73
CA ASN A 52 22.65 3.95 12.29
C ASN A 52 21.32 3.35 11.85
N GLY A 53 20.30 4.19 11.65
CA GLY A 53 19.18 3.86 10.79
C GLY A 53 19.65 3.86 9.35
N TYR A 54 19.98 2.68 8.81
CA TYR A 54 20.32 2.54 7.40
C TYR A 54 19.04 2.65 6.56
N VAL A 55 18.92 3.73 5.80
CA VAL A 55 18.07 3.73 4.60
C VAL A 55 18.78 2.84 3.58
N SER A 56 18.08 1.82 3.08
CA SER A 56 18.58 1.00 1.96
C SER A 56 18.80 1.90 0.75
N LEU A 57 20.07 2.24 0.49
CA LEU A 57 20.47 2.91 -0.73
C LEU A 57 20.57 1.85 -1.82
N SER A 58 19.97 2.13 -2.97
CA SER A 58 20.09 1.28 -4.16
C SER A 58 21.57 0.98 -4.45
N PRO A 59 21.95 -0.27 -4.77
CA PRO A 59 23.30 -0.63 -5.19
C PRO A 59 23.79 0.16 -6.43
N ASN A 60 22.88 0.87 -7.11
CA ASN A 60 23.14 1.66 -8.31
C ASN A 60 23.21 3.17 -8.04
N LEU A 61 23.16 3.64 -6.78
CA LEU A 61 23.16 5.07 -6.45
C LEU A 61 24.34 5.85 -7.06
N ASN A 62 25.50 5.20 -7.19
CA ASN A 62 26.71 5.79 -7.74
C ASN A 62 27.07 5.25 -9.14
N LYS A 63 26.16 4.56 -9.83
CA LYS A 63 26.38 4.11 -11.21
C LYS A 63 25.80 5.13 -12.18
N SER A 64 26.65 5.90 -12.82
CA SER A 64 26.30 6.71 -13.99
C SER A 64 26.31 5.83 -15.24
N PHE A 65 25.20 5.79 -15.98
CA PHE A 65 25.13 5.11 -17.27
C PHE A 65 25.43 6.10 -18.38
N ASP A 66 26.46 5.84 -19.19
CA ASP A 66 26.77 6.64 -20.37
C ASP A 66 25.86 6.23 -21.54
N ILE A 67 24.75 6.94 -21.66
CA ILE A 67 23.73 6.74 -22.71
C ILE A 67 24.30 7.04 -24.10
N SER A 68 25.45 7.72 -24.20
CA SER A 68 26.10 8.05 -25.47
C SER A 68 26.54 6.81 -26.26
N SER A 69 26.73 5.67 -25.58
CA SER A 69 27.08 4.39 -26.20
C SER A 69 25.89 3.64 -26.82
N LEU A 70 24.65 4.01 -26.46
CA LEU A 70 23.41 3.42 -26.97
C LEU A 70 22.84 4.16 -28.19
N ILE A 71 23.41 5.32 -28.52
CA ILE A 71 23.05 6.10 -29.69
C ILE A 71 24.00 5.67 -30.81
N SER A 72 23.48 4.86 -31.75
CA SER A 72 24.19 4.60 -33.00
C SER A 72 24.53 5.94 -33.67
N GLN A 73 25.81 6.27 -33.75
CA GLN A 73 26.31 7.39 -34.51
C GLN A 73 26.04 7.14 -36.00
N ASN A 74 24.90 7.60 -36.48
CA ASN A 74 24.72 8.09 -37.84
C ASN A 74 23.34 8.74 -37.97
N GLN A 75 23.24 9.99 -37.51
CA GLN A 75 22.26 10.94 -38.01
C GLN A 75 22.82 12.35 -37.84
N SER A 76 23.61 12.78 -38.83
CA SER A 76 23.92 14.17 -39.06
C SER A 76 22.72 14.87 -39.70
N LEU A 77 22.50 16.13 -39.27
CA LEU A 77 21.38 16.99 -39.65
C LEU A 77 21.25 17.23 -41.16
N ALA A 78 20.01 17.15 -41.68
CA ALA A 78 19.56 17.91 -42.85
C ALA A 78 18.05 18.20 -42.80
N SER A 79 17.68 19.43 -43.17
CA SER A 79 16.31 20.00 -43.24
C SER A 79 15.42 19.36 -44.34
N PRO A 80 14.10 19.65 -44.38
CA PRO A 80 13.11 18.78 -44.99
C PRO A 80 12.95 19.01 -46.50
N TYR A 81 13.18 17.97 -47.29
CA TYR A 81 12.62 17.85 -48.64
C TYR A 81 11.77 16.59 -48.72
N ILE A 82 10.57 16.74 -49.29
CA ILE A 82 9.59 15.68 -49.55
C ILE A 82 10.10 14.81 -50.71
N VAL A 83 10.27 13.50 -50.49
CA VAL A 83 10.49 12.47 -51.53
C VAL A 83 9.80 11.16 -51.08
N PRO A 84 9.21 10.34 -51.99
CA PRO A 84 8.09 9.46 -51.69
C PRO A 84 8.46 8.09 -51.07
N SER A 85 7.42 7.46 -50.50
CA SER A 85 7.42 6.19 -49.77
C SER A 85 8.15 5.04 -50.49
N PRO A 86 9.04 4.28 -49.81
CA PRO A 86 9.55 3.02 -50.32
C PRO A 86 8.58 1.86 -50.03
N ALA A 87 8.64 0.84 -50.87
CA ALA A 87 7.88 -0.41 -50.81
C ALA A 87 8.21 -1.24 -49.55
N PRO A 88 7.34 -2.18 -49.13
CA PRO A 88 7.53 -2.92 -47.89
C PRO A 88 8.70 -3.89 -47.99
N VAL A 89 9.63 -3.80 -47.04
CA VAL A 89 10.71 -4.76 -46.82
C VAL A 89 10.21 -5.80 -45.82
N ASP A 90 10.38 -7.08 -46.14
CA ASP A 90 10.01 -8.19 -45.27
C ASP A 90 10.72 -8.11 -43.89
N PRO A 91 10.08 -8.52 -42.78
CA PRO A 91 10.69 -8.43 -41.46
C PRO A 91 11.86 -9.41 -41.34
N LEU A 92 13.02 -8.89 -40.92
CA LEU A 92 14.15 -9.72 -40.49
C LEU A 92 13.72 -10.65 -39.33
N PRO A 93 14.20 -11.90 -39.31
CA PRO A 93 13.92 -12.83 -38.21
C PRO A 93 14.49 -12.29 -36.89
N PRO A 94 13.85 -12.61 -35.75
CA PRO A 94 14.31 -12.14 -34.45
C PRO A 94 15.70 -12.70 -34.14
N PRO A 95 16.57 -11.91 -33.47
CA PRO A 95 17.87 -12.40 -33.03
C PRO A 95 17.71 -13.57 -32.06
N PRO A 96 18.67 -14.51 -32.03
CA PRO A 96 18.65 -15.62 -31.09
C PRO A 96 18.69 -15.12 -29.64
N PRO A 97 18.10 -15.86 -28.70
CA PRO A 97 18.13 -15.50 -27.28
C PRO A 97 19.60 -15.42 -26.79
N PRO A 98 19.92 -14.47 -25.90
CA PRO A 98 21.24 -14.40 -25.31
C PRO A 98 21.55 -15.70 -24.53
N PRO A 99 22.83 -16.09 -24.44
CA PRO A 99 23.23 -17.24 -23.63
C PRO A 99 22.81 -17.04 -22.16
N PRO A 100 22.47 -18.11 -21.44
CA PRO A 100 22.15 -18.04 -20.02
C PRO A 100 23.35 -17.44 -19.26
N PRO A 101 23.12 -16.58 -18.25
CA PRO A 101 24.20 -16.04 -17.43
C PRO A 101 24.94 -17.19 -16.74
N GLU A 102 26.26 -17.27 -16.93
CA GLU A 102 27.09 -18.33 -16.32
C GLU A 102 27.23 -18.18 -14.80
N ARG A 103 26.89 -17.01 -14.24
CA ARG A 103 27.01 -16.70 -12.81
C ARG A 103 25.79 -15.95 -12.31
N PHE A 104 25.18 -16.48 -11.25
CA PHE A 104 24.17 -15.78 -10.45
C PHE A 104 24.70 -15.64 -9.03
N GLY A 105 24.65 -14.42 -8.48
CA GLY A 105 25.03 -14.20 -7.10
C GLY A 105 23.99 -14.74 -6.13
N ILE A 106 24.43 -15.50 -5.13
CA ILE A 106 23.58 -15.93 -4.01
C ILE A 106 23.87 -14.98 -2.84
N VAL A 107 22.80 -14.52 -2.19
CA VAL A 107 22.89 -13.75 -0.95
C VAL A 107 23.11 -14.73 0.19
N ASN A 108 24.28 -14.65 0.83
CA ASN A 108 24.59 -15.45 2.02
C ASN A 108 23.71 -15.02 3.21
N GLU A 109 23.70 -15.82 4.29
CA GLU A 109 22.93 -15.53 5.52
C GLU A 109 23.28 -14.18 6.17
N ASP A 110 24.43 -13.59 5.85
CA ASP A 110 24.89 -12.28 6.30
C ASP A 110 24.53 -11.12 5.36
N GLY A 111 23.80 -11.40 4.26
CA GLY A 111 23.38 -10.39 3.28
C GLY A 111 24.45 -10.01 2.25
N THR A 112 25.59 -10.72 2.21
CA THR A 112 26.65 -10.49 1.22
C THR A 112 26.40 -11.29 -0.06
N MET A 113 26.62 -10.67 -1.22
CA MET A 113 26.59 -11.35 -2.52
C MET A 113 27.92 -12.08 -2.72
N SER A 114 27.87 -13.40 -2.87
CA SER A 114 29.02 -14.18 -3.33
C SER A 114 28.98 -14.32 -4.86
N ASP A 115 30.08 -13.96 -5.52
CA ASP A 115 30.25 -14.07 -6.97
C ASP A 115 30.90 -15.42 -7.38
N ASP A 116 31.21 -16.28 -6.40
CA ASP A 116 31.99 -17.52 -6.56
C ASP A 116 31.10 -18.77 -6.61
N PHE A 117 30.13 -18.81 -7.52
CA PHE A 117 29.36 -20.03 -7.79
C PHE A 117 29.34 -20.34 -9.30
N GLU A 118 29.93 -21.47 -9.66
CA GLU A 118 29.81 -22.07 -10.99
C GLU A 118 28.64 -23.05 -11.00
N ILE A 119 27.65 -22.80 -11.87
CA ILE A 119 26.56 -23.73 -12.09
C ILE A 119 27.12 -24.91 -12.89
N GLY A 120 27.30 -26.07 -12.25
CA GLY A 120 27.58 -27.32 -12.96
C GLY A 120 26.45 -27.67 -13.93
N GLU A 121 26.75 -28.47 -14.96
CA GLU A 121 25.76 -28.92 -15.94
C GLU A 121 24.53 -29.51 -15.24
N TYR A 122 23.36 -28.93 -15.55
CA TYR A 122 22.08 -29.40 -15.05
C TYR A 122 21.69 -30.67 -15.81
N ASP A 123 21.96 -31.83 -15.20
CA ASP A 123 21.46 -33.12 -15.68
C ASP A 123 20.07 -33.40 -15.07
N PRO A 124 18.98 -33.37 -15.87
CA PRO A 124 17.63 -33.65 -15.39
C PRO A 124 17.41 -35.13 -14.98
N ASP A 125 18.32 -36.04 -15.31
CA ASP A 125 18.20 -37.49 -15.10
C ASP A 125 18.94 -38.01 -13.85
N LEU A 126 19.69 -37.15 -13.12
CA LEU A 126 20.37 -37.50 -11.85
C LEU A 126 19.42 -37.68 -10.63
N VAL A 127 18.16 -38.02 -10.89
CA VAL A 127 17.16 -38.30 -9.85
C VAL A 127 17.09 -39.80 -9.62
N GLU A 128 18.04 -40.36 -8.88
CA GLU A 128 17.89 -41.74 -8.38
C GLU A 128 17.06 -41.79 -7.09
N THR A 129 15.95 -42.51 -7.19
CA THR A 129 15.23 -43.16 -6.10
C THR A 129 16.16 -44.13 -5.37
N GLU A 130 16.32 -43.93 -4.05
CA GLU A 130 16.82 -44.90 -3.05
C GLU A 130 17.82 -45.97 -3.53
N TRP A 131 19.10 -45.79 -3.21
CA TRP A 131 20.07 -46.89 -3.25
C TRP A 131 20.76 -47.08 -1.90
N ASN A 132 20.47 -48.24 -1.30
CA ASN A 132 21.10 -48.75 -0.10
C ASN A 132 22.38 -49.49 -0.54
N GLY A 133 23.55 -48.95 -0.20
CA GLY A 133 24.83 -49.53 -0.60
C GLY A 133 25.96 -49.07 0.30
N ASP A 134 26.42 -49.98 1.17
CA ASP A 134 27.65 -49.85 1.95
C ASP A 134 28.85 -49.53 1.05
N ARG A 135 29.70 -48.57 1.48
CA ARG A 135 31.17 -48.66 1.32
C ARG A 135 31.95 -47.58 2.07
N ASN A 136 32.97 -48.06 2.79
CA ASN A 136 34.11 -47.33 3.31
C ASN A 136 34.89 -46.58 2.20
N GLY A 137 35.35 -45.36 2.50
CA GLY A 137 36.45 -44.73 1.75
C GLY A 137 36.31 -43.21 1.54
N THR A 138 36.99 -42.45 2.40
CA THR A 138 37.55 -41.09 2.26
C THR A 138 37.39 -40.36 0.91
N GLU A 139 36.37 -39.52 0.81
CA GLU A 139 36.40 -38.05 0.69
C GLU A 139 34.93 -37.63 0.51
N ALA A 140 34.34 -37.03 1.53
CA ALA A 140 32.92 -36.70 1.50
C ALA A 140 32.70 -35.49 0.59
N THR A 141 32.57 -35.71 -0.73
CA THR A 141 31.82 -34.81 -1.60
C THR A 141 30.42 -34.71 -1.03
N LYS A 142 30.12 -33.61 -0.33
CA LYS A 142 28.77 -33.29 0.13
C LYS A 142 27.89 -33.12 -1.11
N SER A 143 27.17 -34.17 -1.50
CA SER A 143 26.11 -34.03 -2.51
C SER A 143 24.95 -33.27 -1.85
N PHE A 144 24.62 -32.10 -2.38
CA PHE A 144 23.46 -31.34 -1.96
C PHE A 144 22.24 -31.89 -2.69
N LYS A 145 21.35 -32.56 -1.98
CA LYS A 145 20.07 -33.03 -2.54
C LYS A 145 19.13 -31.82 -2.66
N ILE A 146 18.97 -31.29 -3.88
CA ILE A 146 17.97 -30.26 -4.15
C ILE A 146 16.60 -30.95 -4.21
N THR A 147 15.82 -30.87 -3.15
CA THR A 147 14.40 -31.28 -3.18
C THR A 147 13.62 -30.29 -4.03
N ARG A 148 13.10 -30.76 -5.18
CA ARG A 148 12.15 -29.97 -5.97
C ARG A 148 10.81 -29.90 -5.23
N TYR A 149 10.28 -28.69 -5.13
CA TYR A 149 8.92 -28.48 -4.63
C TYR A 149 7.90 -29.13 -5.57
N GLU A 150 6.94 -29.86 -5.01
CA GLU A 150 5.81 -30.39 -5.75
C GLU A 150 4.87 -29.26 -6.20
N MET A 151 4.03 -29.52 -7.20
CA MET A 151 3.02 -28.54 -7.64
C MET A 151 1.83 -28.53 -6.69
N CYS A 152 1.41 -27.35 -6.25
CA CYS A 152 0.18 -27.21 -5.48
C CYS A 152 -1.05 -27.60 -6.33
N PRO A 153 -2.15 -28.05 -5.69
CA PRO A 153 -3.43 -28.19 -6.37
C PRO A 153 -3.85 -26.91 -7.08
N GLY A 154 -4.52 -27.02 -8.23
CA GLY A 154 -4.99 -25.87 -8.99
C GLY A 154 -5.97 -24.95 -8.24
N SER A 155 -6.59 -25.45 -7.17
CA SER A 155 -7.42 -24.65 -6.24
C SER A 155 -6.61 -23.62 -5.44
N MET A 156 -5.29 -23.82 -5.29
CA MET A 156 -4.39 -22.91 -4.54
C MET A 156 -3.97 -21.69 -5.37
N ARG A 157 -4.37 -21.57 -6.64
CA ARG A 157 -3.99 -20.47 -7.53
C ARG A 157 -4.35 -19.09 -7.00
N GLU A 158 -5.52 -18.98 -6.37
CA GLU A 158 -6.07 -17.73 -5.86
C GLU A 158 -5.93 -17.64 -4.32
N TYR A 159 -5.22 -18.60 -3.72
CA TYR A 159 -4.98 -18.66 -2.29
C TYR A 159 -3.84 -17.71 -1.91
N ILE A 160 -4.14 -16.76 -1.04
CA ILE A 160 -3.21 -15.79 -0.49
C ILE A 160 -2.93 -16.21 0.96
N PRO A 161 -1.75 -16.77 1.28
CA PRO A 161 -1.51 -17.43 2.56
C PRO A 161 -1.86 -16.63 3.81
N CYS A 162 -1.60 -15.33 3.81
CA CYS A 162 -1.92 -14.48 4.96
C CYS A 162 -3.35 -13.92 4.96
N LEU A 163 -4.14 -14.09 3.90
CA LEU A 163 -5.51 -13.55 3.85
C LEU A 163 -6.58 -14.63 3.80
N ASP A 164 -6.22 -15.85 3.38
CA ASP A 164 -7.10 -17.00 3.29
C ASP A 164 -6.85 -18.04 4.39
N ASN A 165 -6.19 -17.64 5.48
CA ASN A 165 -5.99 -18.48 6.66
C ASN A 165 -7.30 -18.62 7.46
N VAL A 166 -8.14 -19.54 7.02
CA VAL A 166 -9.48 -19.78 7.58
C VAL A 166 -9.42 -20.15 9.06
N GLU A 167 -8.42 -20.92 9.46
CA GLU A 167 -8.22 -21.35 10.85
C GLU A 167 -7.96 -20.14 11.75
N ALA A 168 -7.05 -19.25 11.35
CA ALA A 168 -6.77 -18.03 12.12
C ALA A 168 -7.96 -17.07 12.14
N ILE A 169 -8.66 -16.90 11.01
CA ILE A 169 -9.84 -16.04 10.91
C ILE A 169 -10.97 -16.54 11.83
N LYS A 170 -11.18 -17.86 11.93
CA LYS A 170 -12.18 -18.45 12.84
C LYS A 170 -11.88 -18.24 14.32
N GLN A 171 -10.60 -18.02 14.68
CA GLN A 171 -10.17 -17.77 16.05
C GLN A 171 -10.28 -16.29 16.46
N LEU A 172 -10.60 -15.39 15.53
CA LEU A 172 -10.78 -13.98 15.83
C LEU A 172 -11.96 -13.76 16.77
N LYS A 173 -11.78 -12.86 17.73
CA LYS A 173 -12.83 -12.49 18.70
C LYS A 173 -13.99 -11.74 18.04
N SER A 174 -13.71 -10.97 16.98
CA SER A 174 -14.68 -10.25 16.16
C SER A 174 -14.14 -10.08 14.75
N THR A 175 -15.05 -9.83 13.80
CA THR A 175 -14.73 -9.44 12.42
C THR A 175 -15.41 -8.13 12.01
N ASP A 176 -16.07 -7.46 12.97
CA ASP A 176 -16.96 -6.32 12.74
C ASP A 176 -16.18 -5.09 12.24
N LYS A 177 -14.90 -5.00 12.60
CA LYS A 177 -14.03 -3.88 12.22
C LYS A 177 -13.18 -4.18 10.99
N GLY A 178 -13.35 -5.36 10.39
CA GLY A 178 -12.62 -5.79 9.20
C GLY A 178 -11.35 -6.58 9.49
N GLU A 179 -11.16 -7.09 10.71
CA GLU A 179 -10.04 -7.92 11.14
C GLU A 179 -9.81 -9.09 10.19
N ARG A 180 -10.88 -9.68 9.65
CA ARG A 180 -10.81 -10.78 8.67
C ARG A 180 -10.09 -10.42 7.36
N PHE A 181 -9.96 -9.13 7.04
CA PHE A 181 -9.29 -8.63 5.85
C PHE A 181 -7.81 -8.27 6.11
N GLU A 182 -7.36 -8.41 7.35
CA GLU A 182 -5.96 -8.21 7.74
C GLU A 182 -5.13 -9.48 7.50
N ARG A 183 -3.82 -9.34 7.64
CA ARG A 183 -2.87 -10.44 7.46
C ARG A 183 -2.86 -11.36 8.68
N HIS A 184 -3.30 -12.60 8.50
CA HIS A 184 -3.23 -13.72 9.42
C HIS A 184 -2.34 -14.82 8.83
N CYS A 185 -1.02 -14.65 8.91
CA CYS A 185 -0.08 -15.57 8.27
C CYS A 185 -0.01 -16.94 8.97
N PRO A 186 0.27 -18.03 8.23
CA PRO A 186 0.52 -19.35 8.82
C PRO A 186 1.69 -19.30 9.82
N LEU A 187 1.68 -20.23 10.78
CA LEU A 187 2.78 -20.40 11.72
C LEU A 187 4.05 -20.88 10.99
N ASN A 188 5.21 -20.66 11.60
CA ASN A 188 6.47 -21.14 11.06
C ASN A 188 6.41 -22.67 10.86
N GLY A 189 6.77 -23.12 9.66
CA GLY A 189 6.72 -24.54 9.28
C GLY A 189 5.36 -25.02 8.75
N THR A 190 4.28 -24.24 8.83
CA THR A 190 2.95 -24.59 8.30
C THR A 190 2.59 -23.82 7.03
N GLY A 191 3.56 -23.17 6.40
CA GLY A 191 3.38 -22.48 5.13
C GLY A 191 3.18 -23.45 3.96
N LEU A 192 2.80 -22.91 2.80
CA LEU A 192 2.76 -23.70 1.56
C LEU A 192 4.16 -24.22 1.23
N ASN A 193 4.26 -25.53 1.04
CA ASN A 193 5.50 -26.22 0.71
C ASN A 193 5.45 -26.79 -0.72
N CYS A 194 4.82 -26.05 -1.63
CA CYS A 194 4.57 -26.44 -3.02
C CYS A 194 4.61 -25.21 -3.94
N LEU A 195 4.84 -25.42 -5.24
CA LEU A 195 4.81 -24.39 -6.27
C LEU A 195 3.38 -24.17 -6.76
N VAL A 196 2.86 -22.97 -6.60
CA VAL A 196 1.51 -22.62 -7.08
C VAL A 196 1.52 -22.58 -8.62
N PRO A 197 0.71 -23.39 -9.32
CA PRO A 197 0.70 -23.42 -10.78
C PRO A 197 0.10 -22.16 -11.37
N ALA A 198 0.70 -21.59 -12.40
CA ALA A 198 0.07 -20.51 -13.18
C ALA A 198 -1.31 -20.95 -13.76
N PRO A 199 -2.22 -20.00 -14.02
CA PRO A 199 -3.45 -20.26 -14.77
C PRO A 199 -3.18 -20.96 -16.11
N LYS A 200 -4.13 -21.79 -16.55
CA LYS A 200 -3.99 -22.50 -17.82
C LYS A 200 -3.96 -21.50 -18.97
N GLY A 201 -2.88 -21.54 -19.76
CA GLY A 201 -2.69 -20.62 -20.88
C GLY A 201 -2.29 -19.20 -20.46
N TYR A 202 -1.74 -19.04 -19.25
CA TYR A 202 -1.08 -17.80 -18.81
C TYR A 202 -0.05 -17.36 -19.84
N LYS A 203 0.02 -16.05 -20.08
CA LYS A 203 0.93 -15.40 -21.02
C LYS A 203 1.77 -14.38 -20.27
N THR A 204 2.96 -14.08 -20.78
CA THR A 204 3.75 -12.95 -20.30
C THR A 204 2.89 -11.68 -20.28
N PRO A 205 2.87 -10.91 -19.18
CA PRO A 205 2.09 -9.68 -19.08
C PRO A 205 2.38 -8.72 -20.24
N ILE A 206 1.36 -7.99 -20.66
CA ILE A 206 1.50 -6.99 -21.72
C ILE A 206 2.46 -5.88 -21.21
N PRO A 207 3.44 -5.44 -22.00
CA PRO A 207 4.33 -4.37 -21.55
C PRO A 207 3.60 -3.03 -21.36
N TRP A 208 4.05 -2.25 -20.38
CA TRP A 208 3.64 -0.86 -20.22
C TRP A 208 4.04 -0.03 -21.47
N PRO A 209 3.24 0.95 -21.94
CA PRO A 209 1.98 1.47 -21.40
C PRO A 209 0.71 0.76 -21.88
N ARG A 210 0.84 -0.28 -22.71
CA ARG A 210 -0.32 -0.98 -23.27
C ARG A 210 -1.11 -1.72 -22.19
N SER A 211 -0.41 -2.29 -21.20
CA SER A 211 -1.02 -2.96 -20.05
C SER A 211 -1.97 -2.07 -19.25
N ARG A 212 -1.81 -0.74 -19.30
CA ARG A 212 -2.76 0.21 -18.71
C ARG A 212 -4.20 -0.06 -19.16
N ASN A 213 -4.39 -0.35 -20.44
CA ASN A 213 -5.69 -0.41 -21.10
C ASN A 213 -6.09 -1.84 -21.51
N GLU A 214 -5.17 -2.80 -21.53
CA GLU A 214 -5.47 -4.18 -21.91
C GLU A 214 -4.63 -5.21 -21.15
N VAL A 215 -5.24 -6.31 -20.73
CA VAL A 215 -4.53 -7.48 -20.16
C VAL A 215 -5.06 -8.76 -20.77
N TRP A 216 -4.29 -9.85 -20.68
CA TRP A 216 -4.72 -11.16 -21.19
C TRP A 216 -5.83 -11.74 -20.32
N TYR A 217 -6.88 -12.29 -20.96
CA TYR A 217 -7.96 -12.98 -20.26
C TYR A 217 -7.43 -14.16 -19.43
N ASN A 218 -6.54 -14.96 -20.02
CA ASN A 218 -6.03 -16.17 -19.37
C ASN A 218 -5.17 -15.88 -18.12
N ASN A 219 -4.68 -14.64 -17.95
CA ASN A 219 -3.89 -14.28 -16.79
C ASN A 219 -4.76 -14.06 -15.54
N VAL A 220 -6.04 -13.68 -15.74
CA VAL A 220 -7.04 -13.50 -14.68
C VAL A 220 -8.38 -14.05 -15.19
N PRO A 221 -8.56 -15.38 -15.27
CA PRO A 221 -9.62 -16.02 -16.06
C PRO A 221 -11.02 -15.97 -15.42
N HIS A 222 -11.42 -14.81 -14.91
CA HIS A 222 -12.67 -14.56 -14.18
C HIS A 222 -13.52 -13.54 -14.93
N SER A 223 -14.72 -13.92 -15.38
CA SER A 223 -15.65 -13.02 -16.11
C SER A 223 -16.59 -12.24 -15.20
N ARG A 224 -16.70 -12.62 -13.93
CA ARG A 224 -17.68 -12.06 -12.98
C ARG A 224 -17.61 -10.54 -12.87
N LEU A 225 -16.40 -9.97 -12.85
CA LEU A 225 -16.23 -8.51 -12.80
C LEU A 225 -16.78 -7.82 -14.07
N VAL A 226 -16.66 -8.44 -15.24
CA VAL A 226 -17.25 -7.93 -16.50
C VAL A 226 -18.77 -7.99 -16.45
N GLU A 227 -19.33 -9.08 -15.90
CA GLU A 227 -20.79 -9.24 -15.74
C GLU A 227 -21.36 -8.19 -14.77
N ASP A 228 -20.68 -7.98 -13.64
CA ASP A 228 -21.13 -7.08 -12.57
C ASP A 228 -20.88 -5.58 -12.89
N LYS A 229 -19.81 -5.26 -13.62
CA LYS A 229 -19.30 -3.88 -13.79
C LYS A 229 -19.09 -3.44 -15.24
N GLY A 230 -19.36 -4.29 -16.23
CA GLY A 230 -19.14 -3.97 -17.64
C GLY A 230 -19.93 -2.76 -18.15
N GLY A 231 -21.14 -2.55 -17.63
CA GLY A 231 -21.99 -1.41 -18.02
C GLY A 231 -21.50 -0.03 -17.56
N GLN A 232 -20.43 0.06 -16.77
CA GLN A 232 -19.91 1.32 -16.22
C GLN A 232 -18.61 1.78 -16.90
N ASN A 233 -18.29 1.26 -18.08
CA ASN A 233 -17.01 1.46 -18.77
C ASN A 233 -15.80 1.12 -17.88
N TRP A 234 -15.98 0.17 -16.96
CA TRP A 234 -14.96 -0.23 -16.00
C TRP A 234 -14.01 -1.26 -16.64
N ILE A 235 -14.59 -2.32 -17.17
CA ILE A 235 -13.88 -3.43 -17.80
C ILE A 235 -14.77 -4.05 -18.88
N SER A 236 -14.22 -4.44 -20.01
CA SER A 236 -14.90 -5.25 -21.02
C SER A 236 -14.00 -6.41 -21.45
N LYS A 237 -14.60 -7.47 -22.01
CA LYS A 237 -13.86 -8.58 -22.59
C LYS A 237 -13.94 -8.49 -24.11
N GLU A 238 -12.79 -8.45 -24.76
CA GLU A 238 -12.65 -8.50 -26.22
C GLU A 238 -11.75 -9.67 -26.60
N LYS A 239 -12.34 -10.72 -27.18
CA LYS A 239 -11.63 -11.95 -27.57
C LYS A 239 -10.85 -12.55 -26.38
N ASP A 240 -9.51 -12.54 -26.45
CA ASP A 240 -8.59 -13.09 -25.45
C ASP A 240 -8.01 -12.02 -24.52
N LYS A 241 -8.59 -10.82 -24.49
CA LYS A 241 -8.16 -9.71 -23.64
C LYS A 241 -9.31 -9.12 -22.82
N PHE A 242 -8.97 -8.62 -21.63
CA PHE A 242 -9.78 -7.60 -20.98
C PHE A 242 -9.30 -6.22 -21.40
N LYS A 243 -10.25 -5.29 -21.52
CA LYS A 243 -10.01 -3.87 -21.82
C LYS A 243 -10.45 -3.03 -20.63
N PHE A 244 -9.69 -1.97 -20.34
CA PHE A 244 -9.96 -1.03 -19.27
C PHE A 244 -10.11 0.37 -19.87
N PRO A 245 -11.34 0.85 -20.10
CA PRO A 245 -11.58 2.17 -20.68
C PRO A 245 -11.14 3.32 -19.76
N GLY A 246 -10.79 3.02 -18.50
CA GLY A 246 -10.50 4.03 -17.47
C GLY A 246 -11.76 4.58 -16.81
N GLY A 247 -12.94 4.05 -17.13
CA GLY A 247 -14.19 4.41 -16.47
C GLY A 247 -14.37 3.72 -15.11
N GLY A 248 -15.54 3.94 -14.53
CA GLY A 248 -15.93 3.42 -13.22
C GLY A 248 -17.04 4.27 -12.62
N THR A 249 -17.59 3.86 -11.48
CA THR A 249 -18.78 4.51 -10.93
C THR A 249 -18.59 6.00 -10.61
N GLN A 250 -17.37 6.38 -10.21
CA GLN A 250 -16.98 7.77 -9.96
C GLN A 250 -16.04 8.33 -11.06
N PHE A 251 -15.72 7.54 -12.07
CA PHE A 251 -14.94 7.96 -13.23
C PHE A 251 -15.85 8.02 -14.45
N ILE A 252 -16.98 8.74 -14.31
CA ILE A 252 -18.05 8.78 -15.31
C ILE A 252 -17.57 9.30 -16.68
N HIS A 253 -16.54 10.16 -16.67
CA HIS A 253 -15.88 10.68 -17.87
C HIS A 253 -14.44 10.15 -18.04
N GLY A 254 -14.11 9.06 -17.33
CA GLY A 254 -12.77 8.47 -17.32
C GLY A 254 -11.85 9.02 -16.24
N ALA A 255 -10.87 8.21 -15.84
CA ALA A 255 -9.89 8.54 -14.81
C ALA A 255 -9.02 9.75 -15.18
N ASP A 256 -8.74 9.95 -16.47
CA ASP A 256 -7.92 11.07 -16.95
C ASP A 256 -8.59 12.43 -16.66
N GLN A 257 -9.86 12.58 -17.04
CA GLN A 257 -10.64 13.80 -16.77
C GLN A 257 -10.87 14.02 -15.27
N TYR A 258 -11.00 12.94 -14.51
CA TYR A 258 -11.10 13.02 -13.06
C TYR A 258 -9.83 13.59 -12.41
N LEU A 259 -8.65 13.18 -12.89
CA LEU A 259 -7.36 13.73 -12.43
C LEU A 259 -7.19 15.20 -12.81
N ASP A 260 -7.67 15.60 -13.99
CA ASP A 260 -7.69 17.00 -14.41
C ASP A 260 -8.64 17.85 -13.57
N GLN A 261 -9.82 17.29 -13.22
CA GLN A 261 -10.77 17.94 -12.33
C GLN A 261 -10.14 18.21 -10.95
N ILE A 262 -9.46 17.23 -10.36
CA ILE A 262 -8.79 17.42 -9.05
C ILE A 262 -7.73 18.53 -9.13
N ALA A 263 -6.89 18.53 -10.17
CA ALA A 263 -5.87 19.58 -10.34
C ALA A 263 -6.49 20.97 -10.56
N LYS A 264 -7.63 21.05 -11.25
CA LYS A 264 -8.39 22.29 -11.43
C LYS A 264 -9.06 22.76 -10.14
N MET A 265 -9.58 21.82 -9.34
CA MET A 265 -10.23 22.08 -8.05
C MET A 265 -9.27 22.72 -7.05
N VAL A 266 -8.02 22.23 -7.01
CA VAL A 266 -6.96 22.71 -6.11
C VAL A 266 -5.68 22.87 -6.92
N PRO A 267 -5.36 24.08 -7.42
CA PRO A 267 -4.20 24.33 -8.29
C PRO A 267 -2.84 23.95 -7.67
N ASP A 268 -2.75 23.90 -6.34
CA ASP A 268 -1.55 23.43 -5.63
C ASP A 268 -1.28 21.93 -5.82
N ILE A 269 -2.29 21.14 -6.22
CA ILE A 269 -2.16 19.72 -6.58
C ILE A 269 -1.60 19.64 -8.01
N THR A 270 -0.28 19.79 -8.11
CA THR A 270 0.46 19.64 -9.37
C THR A 270 1.05 18.23 -9.49
N TRP A 271 0.44 17.40 -10.33
CA TRP A 271 0.88 16.02 -10.57
C TRP A 271 2.32 15.98 -11.12
N GLY A 272 3.16 15.11 -10.56
CA GLY A 272 4.56 14.93 -10.94
C GLY A 272 5.52 15.98 -10.38
N HIS A 273 4.99 17.06 -9.78
CA HIS A 273 5.75 18.14 -9.18
C HIS A 273 5.57 18.15 -7.67
N HIS A 274 4.49 18.78 -7.17
CA HIS A 274 4.20 18.81 -5.74
C HIS A 274 3.64 17.48 -5.24
N ILE A 275 2.89 16.77 -6.09
CA ILE A 275 2.33 15.46 -5.77
C ILE A 275 3.07 14.40 -6.57
N ARG A 276 3.81 13.52 -5.89
CA ARG A 276 4.66 12.49 -6.52
C ARG A 276 4.39 11.08 -6.00
N VAL A 277 3.94 10.96 -4.75
CA VAL A 277 3.67 9.68 -4.09
C VAL A 277 2.24 9.68 -3.56
N VAL A 278 1.42 8.76 -4.04
CA VAL A 278 -0.02 8.71 -3.74
C VAL A 278 -0.42 7.33 -3.22
N MET A 279 -1.33 7.30 -2.25
CA MET A 279 -2.04 6.08 -1.87
C MET A 279 -3.46 6.13 -2.43
N ASP A 280 -3.90 5.06 -3.09
CA ASP A 280 -5.26 4.92 -3.61
C ASP A 280 -5.98 3.79 -2.86
N ALA A 281 -6.81 4.17 -1.88
CA ALA A 281 -7.52 3.27 -1.01
C ALA A 281 -8.85 2.83 -1.64
N GLY A 282 -9.11 1.52 -1.66
CA GLY A 282 -10.25 0.94 -2.36
C GLY A 282 -10.11 1.06 -3.88
N CYS A 283 -8.90 0.86 -4.40
CA CYS A 283 -8.50 1.16 -5.78
C CYS A 283 -9.27 0.39 -6.88
N GLY A 284 -9.97 -0.68 -6.52
CA GLY A 284 -10.53 -1.65 -7.47
C GLY A 284 -9.45 -2.16 -8.42
N VAL A 285 -9.62 -1.94 -9.72
CA VAL A 285 -8.64 -2.31 -10.77
C VAL A 285 -7.46 -1.34 -10.90
N ALA A 286 -7.32 -0.37 -10.00
CA ALA A 286 -6.26 0.66 -9.99
C ALA A 286 -6.25 1.63 -11.19
N SER A 287 -7.43 1.99 -11.72
CA SER A 287 -7.51 2.97 -12.82
C SER A 287 -6.98 4.35 -12.43
N PHE A 288 -7.22 4.81 -11.20
CA PHE A 288 -6.69 6.08 -10.72
C PHE A 288 -5.15 6.08 -10.73
N GLY A 289 -4.52 5.09 -10.09
CA GLY A 289 -3.06 4.94 -10.07
C GLY A 289 -2.44 4.73 -11.45
N ALA A 290 -3.06 3.92 -12.31
CA ALA A 290 -2.56 3.66 -13.65
C ALA A 290 -2.59 4.90 -14.55
N TYR A 291 -3.52 5.84 -14.35
CA TYR A 291 -3.57 7.10 -15.10
C TYR A 291 -2.70 8.21 -14.51
N LEU A 292 -2.25 8.04 -13.25
CA LEU A 292 -1.26 8.91 -12.62
C LEU A 292 0.18 8.59 -13.05
N LEU A 293 0.48 7.35 -13.43
CA LEU A 293 1.83 6.95 -13.84
C LEU A 293 2.39 7.76 -15.03
N PRO A 294 1.63 8.01 -16.13
CA PRO A 294 2.06 8.92 -17.20
C PRO A 294 2.26 10.38 -16.76
N ARG A 295 1.72 10.76 -15.61
CA ARG A 295 1.84 12.10 -15.01
C ARG A 295 3.00 12.19 -14.01
N ASN A 296 3.94 11.24 -14.07
CA ASN A 296 5.10 11.12 -13.17
C ASN A 296 4.75 10.99 -11.68
N VAL A 297 3.63 10.33 -11.38
CA VAL A 297 3.18 10.06 -10.02
C VAL A 297 3.17 8.56 -9.78
N ILE A 298 3.85 8.12 -8.71
CA ILE A 298 3.81 6.72 -8.28
C ILE A 298 2.66 6.57 -7.31
N THR A 299 1.77 5.63 -7.61
CA THR A 299 0.60 5.34 -6.78
C THR A 299 0.69 3.93 -6.23
N MET A 300 0.50 3.79 -4.92
CA MET A 300 0.29 2.52 -4.27
C MET A 300 -1.21 2.29 -4.09
N SER A 301 -1.75 1.37 -4.88
CA SER A 301 -3.16 1.04 -4.89
C SER A 301 -3.46 -0.11 -3.93
N ILE A 302 -4.42 0.11 -3.01
CA ILE A 302 -4.76 -0.89 -2.00
C ILE A 302 -6.25 -1.19 -1.97
N ALA A 303 -6.58 -2.46 -1.77
CA ALA A 303 -7.95 -2.90 -1.53
C ALA A 303 -7.93 -4.20 -0.72
N PRO A 304 -8.97 -4.47 0.09
CA PRO A 304 -9.13 -5.79 0.70
C PRO A 304 -9.36 -6.84 -0.40
N LYS A 305 -9.12 -8.11 -0.08
CA LYS A 305 -9.53 -9.21 -0.96
C LYS A 305 -11.05 -9.15 -1.10
N ASP A 306 -11.52 -9.00 -2.33
CA ASP A 306 -12.94 -8.89 -2.63
C ASP A 306 -13.54 -10.23 -3.08
N VAL A 307 -14.87 -10.23 -3.21
CA VAL A 307 -15.66 -11.37 -3.73
C VAL A 307 -15.63 -11.48 -5.26
N HIS A 308 -14.98 -10.54 -5.95
CA HIS A 308 -14.89 -10.46 -7.40
C HIS A 308 -13.56 -11.04 -7.92
N GLU A 309 -12.96 -11.97 -7.17
CA GLU A 309 -11.84 -12.80 -7.60
C GLU A 309 -10.64 -11.96 -8.07
N ASN A 310 -10.13 -11.15 -7.14
CA ASN A 310 -8.82 -10.48 -7.16
C ASN A 310 -8.70 -9.26 -8.09
N GLN A 311 -9.44 -8.17 -7.79
CA GLN A 311 -9.23 -6.86 -8.45
C GLN A 311 -7.78 -6.35 -8.39
N ILE A 312 -7.05 -6.67 -7.31
CA ILE A 312 -5.61 -6.36 -7.19
C ILE A 312 -4.78 -7.12 -8.24
N GLN A 313 -5.14 -8.35 -8.62
CA GLN A 313 -4.45 -9.06 -9.69
C GLN A 313 -4.61 -8.33 -11.03
N PHE A 314 -5.79 -7.77 -11.33
CA PHE A 314 -5.95 -6.91 -12.49
C PHE A 314 -5.03 -5.69 -12.44
N ALA A 315 -4.92 -5.04 -11.28
CA ALA A 315 -3.99 -3.90 -11.12
C ALA A 315 -2.54 -4.30 -11.43
N LEU A 316 -2.08 -5.44 -10.91
CA LEU A 316 -0.74 -5.97 -11.14
C LEU A 316 -0.50 -6.35 -12.61
N GLU A 317 -1.43 -7.04 -13.26
CA GLU A 317 -1.34 -7.39 -14.69
C GLU A 317 -1.37 -6.14 -15.60
N ARG A 318 -1.96 -5.04 -15.12
CA ARG A 318 -1.94 -3.74 -15.80
C ARG A 318 -0.63 -2.96 -15.58
N GLY A 319 0.28 -3.46 -14.74
CA GLY A 319 1.53 -2.80 -14.38
C GLY A 319 1.40 -1.69 -13.33
N ALA A 320 0.27 -1.62 -12.61
CA ALA A 320 0.08 -0.66 -11.53
C ALA A 320 0.58 -1.23 -10.19
N PRO A 321 1.37 -0.49 -9.38
CA PRO A 321 1.74 -0.94 -8.05
C PRO A 321 0.50 -1.11 -7.17
N ALA A 322 0.28 -2.33 -6.69
CA ALA A 322 -0.89 -2.63 -5.89
C ALA A 322 -0.61 -3.69 -4.83
N MET A 323 -1.35 -3.64 -3.73
CA MET A 323 -1.30 -4.67 -2.69
C MET A 323 -2.68 -4.93 -2.09
N VAL A 324 -2.87 -6.15 -1.61
CA VAL A 324 -4.06 -6.48 -0.82
C VAL A 324 -3.85 -6.00 0.61
N ALA A 325 -4.66 -5.03 1.04
CA ALA A 325 -4.63 -4.47 2.39
C ALA A 325 -5.94 -3.76 2.71
N ALA A 326 -6.24 -3.63 4.00
CA ALA A 326 -7.47 -3.02 4.49
C ALA A 326 -7.18 -2.01 5.59
N PHE A 327 -7.91 -0.90 5.59
CA PHE A 327 -8.05 -0.06 6.77
C PHE A 327 -8.99 -0.75 7.75
N ALA A 328 -8.44 -1.32 8.82
CA ALA A 328 -9.18 -2.11 9.80
C ALA A 328 -8.74 -1.74 11.23
N THR A 329 -7.96 -2.59 11.89
CA THR A 329 -7.51 -2.45 13.29
C THR A 329 -5.99 -2.33 13.43
N ARG A 330 -5.23 -2.67 12.39
CA ARG A 330 -3.77 -2.52 12.32
C ARG A 330 -3.35 -1.28 11.52
N ARG A 331 -2.19 -0.71 11.87
CA ARG A 331 -1.50 0.27 11.04
C ARG A 331 -1.16 -0.34 9.69
N LEU A 332 -1.23 0.46 8.63
CA LEU A 332 -0.71 0.05 7.34
C LEU A 332 0.83 0.06 7.39
N PRO A 333 1.51 -0.82 6.62
CA PRO A 333 2.96 -1.01 6.67
C PRO A 333 3.72 0.10 5.92
N TYR A 334 3.39 1.35 6.23
CA TYR A 334 4.02 2.54 5.69
C TYR A 334 4.50 3.43 6.83
N PRO A 335 5.68 4.07 6.69
CA PRO A 335 6.13 5.04 7.66
C PRO A 335 5.18 6.24 7.69
N SER A 336 5.28 7.02 8.75
CA SER A 336 4.65 8.33 8.83
C SER A 336 5.13 9.23 7.68
N GLN A 337 4.24 10.12 7.22
CA GLN A 337 4.55 11.08 6.14
C GLN A 337 5.05 10.43 4.83
N ALA A 338 4.57 9.22 4.51
CA ALA A 338 4.91 8.51 3.28
C ALA A 338 4.30 9.11 2.02
N PHE A 339 3.10 9.72 2.10
CA PHE A 339 2.30 10.11 0.92
C PHE A 339 2.03 11.61 0.85
N ASP A 340 2.08 12.16 -0.36
CA ASP A 340 1.68 13.55 -0.66
C ASP A 340 0.15 13.68 -0.70
N LEU A 341 -0.52 12.64 -1.20
CA LEU A 341 -1.96 12.58 -1.31
C LEU A 341 -2.46 11.16 -1.00
N ILE A 342 -3.56 11.07 -0.26
CA ILE A 342 -4.31 9.83 -0.05
C ILE A 342 -5.69 10.02 -0.67
N HIS A 343 -6.02 9.13 -1.61
CA HIS A 343 -7.26 9.14 -2.37
C HIS A 343 -8.15 7.98 -1.94
N CYS A 344 -9.45 8.24 -1.81
CA CYS A 344 -10.47 7.19 -1.72
C CYS A 344 -11.66 7.56 -2.60
N SER A 345 -12.04 6.67 -3.51
CA SER A 345 -13.24 6.81 -4.33
C SER A 345 -14.16 5.62 -4.14
N ARG A 346 -15.30 5.83 -3.49
CA ARG A 346 -16.25 4.77 -3.06
C ARG A 346 -15.56 3.56 -2.41
N CYS A 347 -14.52 3.80 -1.62
CA CYS A 347 -13.68 2.75 -1.03
C CYS A 347 -14.38 1.89 0.04
N ARG A 348 -15.63 2.21 0.42
CA ARG A 348 -16.41 1.52 1.49
C ARG A 348 -15.74 1.50 2.87
N ILE A 349 -14.75 2.36 3.07
CA ILE A 349 -14.14 2.59 4.38
C ILE A 349 -15.06 3.52 5.16
N ASN A 350 -15.47 3.10 6.36
CA ASN A 350 -16.17 3.98 7.28
C ASN A 350 -15.14 4.82 8.04
N TRP A 351 -14.84 6.01 7.51
CA TRP A 351 -13.86 6.93 8.07
C TRP A 351 -14.26 7.51 9.43
N THR A 352 -15.55 7.53 9.76
CA THR A 352 -16.06 8.09 11.03
C THR A 352 -16.15 7.06 12.15
N ARG A 353 -16.00 5.77 11.83
CA ARG A 353 -16.01 4.68 12.82
C ARG A 353 -14.98 4.89 13.91
N ASP A 354 -15.31 4.43 15.11
CA ASP A 354 -14.42 4.42 16.28
C ASP A 354 -13.79 5.81 16.44
N ASP A 355 -14.65 6.82 16.48
CA ASP A 355 -14.24 8.20 16.73
C ASP A 355 -13.28 8.79 15.69
N GLY A 356 -13.23 8.23 14.48
CA GLY A 356 -12.33 8.66 13.41
C GLY A 356 -10.92 8.09 13.51
N ILE A 357 -10.73 6.93 14.15
CA ILE A 357 -9.41 6.29 14.26
C ILE A 357 -8.73 6.05 12.91
N LEU A 358 -9.50 5.76 11.86
CA LEU A 358 -8.95 5.56 10.51
C LEU A 358 -8.47 6.87 9.88
N LEU A 359 -9.06 8.01 10.24
CA LEU A 359 -8.57 9.33 9.83
C LEU A 359 -7.26 9.67 10.53
N LEU A 360 -7.02 9.18 11.76
CA LEU A 360 -5.71 9.29 12.39
C LEU A 360 -4.63 8.50 11.65
N GLU A 361 -4.95 7.31 11.15
CA GLU A 361 -4.00 6.53 10.35
C GLU A 361 -3.68 7.22 9.02
N VAL A 362 -4.68 7.80 8.35
CA VAL A 362 -4.45 8.68 7.19
C VAL A 362 -3.59 9.89 7.58
N ASN A 363 -3.86 10.51 8.72
CA ASN A 363 -3.08 11.64 9.23
C ASN A 363 -1.62 11.25 9.49
N ARG A 364 -1.36 10.07 10.04
CA ARG A 364 0.00 9.56 10.27
C ARG A 364 0.78 9.44 8.95
N MET A 365 0.16 8.84 7.94
CA MET A 365 0.81 8.55 6.65
C MET A 365 0.90 9.76 5.70
N LEU A 366 0.04 10.77 5.85
CA LEU A 366 0.10 12.00 5.05
C LEU A 366 1.28 12.89 5.45
N ARG A 367 1.98 13.43 4.47
CA ARG A 367 2.98 14.49 4.65
C ARG A 367 2.35 15.77 5.18
N ALA A 368 3.15 16.59 5.85
CA ALA A 368 2.79 17.96 6.20
C ALA A 368 2.32 18.73 4.96
N GLY A 369 1.14 19.37 5.03
CA GLY A 369 0.54 20.04 3.88
C GLY A 369 -0.02 19.12 2.79
N GLY A 370 0.02 17.79 2.98
CA GLY A 370 -0.51 16.80 2.06
C GLY A 370 -2.04 16.79 2.02
N TYR A 371 -2.60 16.07 1.06
CA TYR A 371 -4.03 16.14 0.73
C TYR A 371 -4.76 14.81 0.95
N PHE A 372 -5.98 14.89 1.48
CA PHE A 372 -6.92 13.78 1.48
C PHE A 372 -8.06 14.07 0.49
N ALA A 373 -8.18 13.26 -0.55
CA ALA A 373 -9.22 13.41 -1.58
C ALA A 373 -10.24 12.28 -1.45
N TRP A 374 -11.49 12.64 -1.16
CA TRP A 374 -12.57 11.68 -0.91
C TRP A 374 -13.73 11.89 -1.88
N ALA A 375 -14.01 10.86 -2.68
CA ALA A 375 -15.11 10.81 -3.61
C ALA A 375 -16.18 9.81 -3.14
N ALA A 376 -17.25 10.29 -2.52
CA ALA A 376 -18.24 9.43 -1.88
C ALA A 376 -19.66 10.00 -1.90
N GLN A 377 -20.64 9.13 -1.66
CA GLN A 377 -22.06 9.50 -1.60
C GLN A 377 -22.39 10.61 -0.59
N PRO A 378 -21.82 10.61 0.65
CA PRO A 378 -22.03 11.69 1.62
C PRO A 378 -21.66 13.09 1.10
N VAL A 379 -20.78 13.19 0.10
CA VAL A 379 -20.35 14.49 -0.42
C VAL A 379 -21.48 15.19 -1.18
N TYR A 380 -22.32 14.44 -1.92
CA TYR A 380 -23.25 15.03 -2.90
C TYR A 380 -24.70 14.56 -2.77
N LYS A 381 -24.98 13.54 -1.96
CA LYS A 381 -26.35 13.10 -1.70
C LYS A 381 -26.95 13.88 -0.53
N HIS A 382 -28.22 14.23 -0.68
CA HIS A 382 -29.03 14.96 0.31
C HIS A 382 -29.99 14.04 1.08
N GLU A 383 -29.67 12.76 1.18
CA GLU A 383 -30.41 11.81 2.03
C GLU A 383 -29.95 12.02 3.48
N GLU A 384 -30.87 11.97 4.45
CA GLU A 384 -30.58 12.28 5.87
C GLU A 384 -29.34 11.54 6.41
N ALA A 385 -29.26 10.23 6.19
CA ALA A 385 -28.12 9.42 6.62
C ALA A 385 -26.79 9.84 5.96
N GLN A 386 -26.83 10.33 4.71
CA GLN A 386 -25.65 10.80 4.00
C GLN A 386 -25.20 12.17 4.50
N GLU A 387 -26.15 13.05 4.84
CA GLU A 387 -25.87 14.35 5.42
C GLU A 387 -25.33 14.26 6.85
N GLU A 388 -25.85 13.33 7.66
CA GLU A 388 -25.33 13.03 8.99
C GLU A 388 -23.88 12.56 8.90
N HIS A 389 -23.60 11.58 8.04
CA HIS A 389 -22.25 11.07 7.82
C HIS A 389 -21.30 12.17 7.29
N TRP A 390 -21.79 13.08 6.44
CA TRP A 390 -21.02 14.22 5.98
C TRP A 390 -20.69 15.21 7.12
N LYS A 391 -21.66 15.52 7.99
CA LYS A 391 -21.44 16.38 9.17
C LYS A 391 -20.42 15.76 10.12
N GLU A 392 -20.52 14.45 10.36
CA GLU A 392 -19.58 13.72 11.21
C GLU A 392 -18.16 13.76 10.64
N MET A 393 -18.01 13.55 9.33
CA MET A 393 -16.72 13.70 8.63
C MET A 393 -16.14 15.11 8.77
N LEU A 394 -16.96 16.15 8.59
CA LEU A 394 -16.51 17.53 8.76
C LEU A 394 -16.07 17.82 10.19
N ASP A 395 -16.84 17.36 11.18
CA ASP A 395 -16.54 17.57 12.59
C ASP A 395 -15.22 16.88 12.99
N LEU A 396 -15.05 15.60 12.62
CA LEU A 396 -13.82 14.85 12.88
C LEU A 396 -12.59 15.46 12.19
N THR A 397 -12.71 15.82 10.91
CA THR A 397 -11.59 16.43 10.17
C THR A 397 -11.24 17.81 10.70
N THR A 398 -12.22 18.60 11.14
CA THR A 398 -11.99 19.89 11.81
C THR A 398 -11.26 19.69 13.14
N ARG A 399 -11.67 18.71 13.96
CA ARG A 399 -10.97 18.34 15.20
C ARG A 399 -9.55 17.79 14.95
N LEU A 400 -9.31 17.21 13.78
CA LEU A 400 -7.97 16.85 13.27
C LEU A 400 -7.21 18.02 12.62
N CYS A 401 -7.70 19.24 12.76
CA CYS A 401 -7.09 20.46 12.21
C CYS A 401 -6.98 20.47 10.69
N TRP A 402 -7.68 19.58 9.98
CA TRP A 402 -7.63 19.55 8.52
C TRP A 402 -8.51 20.67 7.95
N GLU A 403 -8.00 21.33 6.92
CA GLU A 403 -8.73 22.37 6.21
C GLU A 403 -9.47 21.75 5.02
N LEU A 404 -10.79 21.89 4.95
CA LEU A 404 -11.53 21.56 3.73
C LEU A 404 -11.24 22.62 2.66
N VAL A 405 -10.31 22.33 1.76
CA VAL A 405 -9.87 23.28 0.72
C VAL A 405 -10.86 23.37 -0.45
N LYS A 406 -11.53 22.27 -0.78
CA LYS A 406 -12.51 22.26 -1.87
C LYS A 406 -13.55 21.16 -1.70
N LYS A 407 -14.79 21.47 -2.09
CA LYS A 407 -15.87 20.51 -2.32
C LYS A 407 -16.53 20.84 -3.65
N GLU A 408 -16.52 19.91 -4.59
CA GLU A 408 -17.12 20.11 -5.92
C GLU A 408 -17.66 18.79 -6.47
N GLY A 409 -18.94 18.80 -6.88
CA GLY A 409 -19.63 17.59 -7.30
C GLY A 409 -19.59 16.53 -6.22
N TYR A 410 -18.99 15.38 -6.53
CA TYR A 410 -18.88 14.22 -5.64
C TYR A 410 -17.52 14.11 -4.93
N ILE A 411 -16.65 15.13 -5.06
CA ILE A 411 -15.29 15.13 -4.51
C ILE A 411 -15.17 16.18 -3.41
N ALA A 412 -14.60 15.79 -2.26
CA ALA A 412 -14.15 16.69 -1.22
C ALA A 412 -12.65 16.50 -0.98
N ILE A 413 -11.92 17.60 -0.82
CA ILE A 413 -10.47 17.61 -0.65
C ILE A 413 -10.13 18.39 0.62
N TRP A 414 -9.37 17.75 1.50
CA TRP A 414 -8.81 18.35 2.70
C TRP A 414 -7.30 18.49 2.59
N LYS A 415 -6.75 19.47 3.31
CA LYS A 415 -5.31 19.67 3.48
C LYS A 415 -4.93 19.47 4.94
N LYS A 416 -3.93 18.61 5.17
CA LYS A 416 -3.33 18.40 6.50
C LYS A 416 -2.49 19.63 6.88
N PRO A 417 -2.47 20.05 8.16
CA PRO A 417 -1.58 21.10 8.64
C PRO A 417 -0.12 20.90 8.24
N THR A 418 0.64 21.99 8.13
CA THR A 418 2.07 21.96 7.85
C THR A 418 2.92 21.80 9.11
N ASN A 419 2.34 21.98 10.30
CA ASN A 419 3.02 21.90 11.59
C ASN A 419 2.09 21.42 12.72
N ASN A 420 2.66 21.13 13.89
CA ASN A 420 1.93 20.57 15.03
C ASN A 420 1.16 21.61 15.85
N SER A 421 1.22 22.90 15.52
CA SER A 421 0.72 23.96 16.40
C SER A 421 -0.76 23.80 16.71
N CYS A 422 -1.58 23.38 15.74
CA CYS A 422 -2.99 23.12 15.99
C CYS A 422 -3.19 21.89 16.90
N TYR A 423 -2.48 20.78 16.65
CA TYR A 423 -2.57 19.57 17.46
C TYR A 423 -2.21 19.81 18.93
N LEU A 424 -1.15 20.59 19.18
CA LEU A 424 -0.67 20.90 20.53
C LEU A 424 -1.61 21.84 21.30
N ASN A 425 -2.48 22.58 20.59
CA ASN A 425 -3.43 23.52 21.19
C ASN A 425 -4.85 22.93 21.32
N ARG A 426 -5.03 21.63 21.01
CA ARG A 426 -6.34 20.97 21.13
C ARG A 426 -6.74 20.88 22.60
N GLU A 427 -8.04 21.05 22.86
CA GLU A 427 -8.60 20.90 24.20
C GLU A 427 -8.43 19.45 24.69
N ALA A 428 -8.19 19.28 25.99
CA ALA A 428 -8.09 17.97 26.60
C ALA A 428 -9.41 17.18 26.39
N GLY A 429 -9.30 15.92 25.98
CA GLY A 429 -10.46 15.10 25.64
C GLY A 429 -11.01 15.28 24.23
N THR A 430 -10.37 16.09 23.37
CA THR A 430 -10.76 16.19 21.96
C THR A 430 -10.62 14.85 21.25
N ILE A 431 -11.67 14.43 20.56
CA ILE A 431 -11.72 13.18 19.79
C ILE A 431 -11.29 13.46 18.31
N PRO A 432 -10.70 12.52 17.56
CA PRO A 432 -10.06 11.30 18.07
C PRO A 432 -8.87 11.67 18.96
N PRO A 433 -8.60 10.90 20.03
CA PRO A 433 -7.51 11.21 20.94
C PRO A 433 -6.16 11.14 20.21
N LEU A 434 -5.26 12.02 20.62
CA LEU A 434 -3.86 11.95 20.23
C LEU A 434 -3.24 10.67 20.84
N CYS A 435 -2.41 9.94 20.07
CA CYS A 435 -1.60 8.81 20.55
C CYS A 435 -0.69 9.15 21.77
N ASP A 436 -0.13 8.15 22.42
CA ASP A 436 0.79 8.41 23.53
C ASP A 436 2.11 9.01 23.02
N PRO A 437 2.80 9.88 23.80
CA PRO A 437 4.09 10.44 23.41
C PRO A 437 5.18 9.41 23.10
N ASP A 438 5.09 8.24 23.74
CA ASP A 438 6.04 7.13 23.56
C ASP A 438 5.66 6.22 22.37
N ASP A 439 4.51 6.46 21.73
CA ASP A 439 4.07 5.72 20.56
C ASP A 439 4.86 6.16 19.31
N ASN A 440 5.78 5.31 18.86
CA ASN A 440 6.55 5.55 17.66
C ASN A 440 5.65 5.42 16.41
N PRO A 441 5.40 6.51 15.65
CA PRO A 441 4.52 6.48 14.49
C PRO A 441 5.08 5.67 13.31
N ASP A 442 6.37 5.32 13.34
CA ASP A 442 7.04 4.50 12.32
C ASP A 442 7.22 3.03 12.75
N ASN A 443 6.78 2.66 13.95
CA ASN A 443 6.74 1.26 14.38
C ASN A 443 5.44 0.62 13.83
N VAL A 444 5.56 -0.04 12.67
CA VAL A 444 4.45 -0.61 11.89
C VAL A 444 4.53 -2.13 11.76
#